data_AF-A0A831M912-F1
#
_entry.id   AF-A0A831M912-F1
#
_cell.length_a   1.000
_cell.length_b   1.000
_cell.length_c   1.000
_cell.angle_alpha   90.00
_cell.angle_beta   90.00
_cell.angle_gamma   90.00
#
_symmetry.space_group_name_H-M   'P 1'
#
loop_
_entity.id
_entity.type
_entity.pdbx_description
1 polymer ?
#
loop_
_entity_poly.entity_id
_entity_poly.type
_entity_poly.pdbx_seq_one_letter_code
_entity_poly.pdbx_strand_id
1 'polypeptide(L)'
;MTRRTQLALALLFAAPLMRAESRPEPPALSPELVARLRSEAPPSRDIHRPRRLWKTSLAVMAAASAADLLTSVGKRERNPLLQSANGRFGARGMAIKSAITGGAIASQMLLLRKNPEAAPYAAVANFALSGLFTSVAVHNLGNGPKTPAATPVAAAVAAEAK
;
A
#
# COMPACT_ATOMS: atom_id res chain seq x y z
N MET A 1 -29.83 28.43 21.16
CA MET A 1 -29.15 28.00 19.93
C MET A 1 -28.72 29.24 19.16
N THR A 2 -27.41 29.49 19.15
CA THR A 2 -26.80 30.79 18.85
C THR A 2 -26.44 30.91 17.36
N ARG A 3 -26.69 32.09 16.80
CA ARG A 3 -26.47 32.51 15.39
C ARG A 3 -25.00 32.51 14.92
N ARG A 4 -24.15 31.67 15.53
CA ARG A 4 -22.70 31.57 15.28
C ARG A 4 -22.31 30.36 14.43
N THR A 5 -23.25 29.49 14.06
CA THR A 5 -22.97 28.26 13.29
C THR A 5 -23.44 28.29 11.84
N GLN A 6 -23.92 29.43 11.31
CA GLN A 6 -24.31 29.57 9.90
C GLN A 6 -23.43 30.50 9.06
N LEU A 7 -22.32 31.02 9.61
CA LEU A 7 -21.31 31.81 8.89
C LEU A 7 -20.01 31.02 8.69
N ALA A 8 -20.12 29.76 8.27
CA ALA A 8 -18.98 28.94 7.85
C ALA A 8 -19.10 28.50 6.38
N LEU A 9 -20.11 28.99 5.65
CA LEU A 9 -20.43 28.52 4.30
C LEU A 9 -20.93 29.63 3.37
N ALA A 10 -20.27 30.78 3.36
CA ALA A 10 -20.35 31.80 2.31
C ALA A 10 -19.31 32.89 2.66
N LEU A 11 -18.49 33.33 1.70
CA LEU A 11 -17.25 34.12 1.84
C LEU A 11 -16.03 33.22 2.11
N LEU A 12 -15.38 32.65 1.10
CA LEU A 12 -14.41 33.39 0.28
C LEU A 12 -14.23 32.72 -1.10
N PHE A 13 -15.33 32.54 -1.82
CA PHE A 13 -15.32 32.43 -3.29
C PHE A 13 -15.41 33.84 -3.90
N ALA A 14 -14.51 34.73 -3.46
CA ALA A 14 -14.45 36.11 -3.93
C ALA A 14 -12.98 36.49 -4.15
N ALA A 15 -12.63 36.65 -5.43
CA ALA A 15 -11.45 37.34 -5.95
C ALA A 15 -10.07 36.76 -5.57
N PRO A 16 -9.30 36.39 -6.61
CA PRO A 16 -8.22 37.30 -6.96
C PRO A 16 -8.56 37.93 -8.30
N LEU A 17 -9.44 38.93 -8.26
CA LEU A 17 -9.56 39.86 -9.35
C LEU A 17 -8.36 40.79 -9.25
N MET A 18 -7.40 40.54 -10.14
CA MET A 18 -6.39 41.48 -10.59
C MET A 18 -5.52 42.16 -9.52
N ARG A 19 -4.33 41.58 -9.35
CA ARG A 19 -3.12 42.38 -9.57
C ARG A 19 -2.21 41.59 -10.48
N ALA A 20 -2.48 41.69 -11.78
CA ALA A 20 -1.46 41.42 -12.79
C ALA A 20 -0.46 42.57 -12.69
N GLU A 21 0.39 42.54 -11.66
CA GLU A 21 1.67 43.18 -11.77
C GLU A 21 2.31 42.55 -13.00
N SER A 22 2.56 43.38 -14.01
CA SER A 22 3.38 43.02 -15.16
C SER A 22 4.71 42.55 -14.62
N ARG A 23 4.84 41.23 -14.38
CA ARG A 23 6.12 40.62 -14.11
C ARG A 23 6.97 41.00 -15.32
N PRO A 24 8.15 41.61 -15.12
CA PRO A 24 9.06 41.81 -16.24
C PRO A 24 9.22 40.44 -16.90
N GLU A 25 8.96 40.38 -18.21
CA GLU A 25 9.24 39.20 -19.02
C GLU A 25 10.66 38.76 -18.64
N PRO A 26 10.84 37.54 -18.09
CA PRO A 26 12.18 37.06 -17.80
C PRO A 26 12.97 37.19 -19.11
N PRO A 27 14.21 37.72 -19.07
CA PRO A 27 14.99 37.90 -20.28
C PRO A 27 14.98 36.57 -21.04
N ALA A 28 14.54 36.61 -22.29
CA ALA A 28 14.45 35.42 -23.12
C ALA A 28 15.81 34.72 -23.06
N LEU A 29 15.87 33.57 -22.38
CA LEU A 29 17.11 32.82 -22.23
C LEU A 29 17.58 32.51 -23.65
N SER A 30 18.83 32.84 -23.96
CA SER A 30 19.37 32.57 -25.29
C SER A 30 19.22 31.06 -25.58
N PRO A 31 18.89 30.67 -26.82
CA PRO A 31 18.78 29.27 -27.20
C PRO A 31 20.05 28.46 -26.82
N GLU A 32 21.20 29.12 -26.86
CA GLU A 32 22.50 28.58 -26.45
C GLU A 32 22.61 28.32 -24.95
N LEU A 33 22.10 29.23 -24.11
CA LEU A 33 22.08 29.03 -22.66
C LEU A 33 21.09 27.92 -22.29
N VAL A 34 19.94 27.85 -22.95
CA VAL A 34 18.99 26.74 -22.77
C VAL A 34 19.60 25.41 -23.20
N ALA A 35 20.34 25.38 -24.32
CA ALA A 35 21.03 24.19 -24.80
C ALA A 35 22.16 23.77 -23.84
N ARG A 36 22.96 24.71 -23.34
CA ARG A 36 24.00 24.46 -22.33
C ARG A 36 23.43 23.94 -21.02
N LEU A 37 22.39 24.59 -20.50
CA LEU A 37 21.71 24.13 -19.28
C LEU A 37 21.12 22.73 -19.44
N ARG A 38 20.63 22.39 -20.64
CA ARG A 38 20.11 21.04 -20.94
C ARG A 38 21.23 20.01 -21.10
N SER A 39 22.39 20.39 -21.64
CA SER A 39 23.56 19.48 -21.75
C SER A 39 24.31 19.29 -20.44
N GLU A 40 24.27 20.30 -19.56
CA GLU A 40 24.90 20.28 -18.23
C GLU A 40 23.93 19.77 -17.15
N ALA A 41 22.63 19.71 -17.43
CA ALA A 41 21.66 19.13 -16.52
C ALA A 41 22.02 17.66 -16.24
N PRO A 42 22.22 17.28 -14.97
CA PRO A 42 22.45 15.88 -14.64
C PRO A 42 21.26 15.04 -15.12
N PRO A 43 21.47 13.76 -15.51
CA PRO A 43 20.39 12.90 -15.93
C PRO A 43 19.31 12.88 -14.86
N SER A 44 18.10 13.34 -15.20
CA SER A 44 16.97 13.35 -14.28
C SER A 44 16.67 11.91 -13.86
N ARG A 45 16.95 11.54 -12.61
CA ARG A 45 16.55 10.23 -12.07
C ARG A 45 15.02 10.15 -12.14
N ASP A 46 14.49 9.19 -12.89
CA ASP A 46 13.05 8.94 -12.97
C ASP A 46 12.56 8.42 -11.62
N ILE A 47 12.14 9.33 -10.74
CA ILE A 47 11.58 9.01 -9.41
C ILE A 47 10.26 8.24 -9.50
N HIS A 48 9.61 8.19 -10.67
CA HIS A 48 8.32 7.54 -10.84
C HIS A 48 8.48 6.02 -11.01
N ARG A 49 9.55 5.57 -11.67
CA ARG A 49 9.83 4.13 -11.85
C ARG A 49 10.01 3.37 -10.53
N PRO A 50 10.90 3.76 -9.59
CA PRO A 50 11.05 3.07 -8.31
C PRO A 50 9.76 3.06 -7.50
N ARG A 51 8.99 4.15 -7.57
CA ARG A 51 7.71 4.26 -6.87
C ARG A 51 6.64 3.34 -7.45
N ARG A 52 6.57 3.19 -8.78
CA ARG A 52 5.67 2.23 -9.45
C ARG A 52 6.06 0.79 -9.09
N LEU A 53 7.36 0.46 -9.15
CA LEU A 53 7.85 -0.86 -8.79
C LEU A 53 7.54 -1.22 -7.33
N TRP A 54 7.72 -0.28 -6.41
CA TRP A 54 7.34 -0.46 -5.01
C TRP A 54 5.82 -0.76 -4.90
N LYS A 55 4.95 0.04 -5.52
CA LYS A 55 3.49 -0.20 -5.47
C LYS A 55 3.11 -1.58 -6.03
N THR A 56 3.70 -1.99 -7.15
CA THR A 56 3.43 -3.31 -7.73
C THR A 56 3.92 -4.42 -6.82
N SER A 57 5.13 -4.31 -6.26
CA SER A 57 5.65 -5.31 -5.33
C SER A 57 4.81 -5.41 -4.04
N LEU A 58 4.29 -4.28 -3.55
CA LEU A 58 3.42 -4.22 -2.38
C LEU A 58 2.11 -4.97 -2.62
N ALA A 59 1.51 -4.80 -3.81
CA ALA A 59 0.31 -5.51 -4.21
C ALA A 59 0.55 -7.02 -4.32
N VAL A 60 1.69 -7.43 -4.91
CA VAL A 60 2.07 -8.85 -5.00
C VAL A 60 2.28 -9.45 -3.61
N MET A 61 2.98 -8.76 -2.71
CA MET A 61 3.19 -9.21 -1.33
C MET A 61 1.88 -9.34 -0.57
N ALA A 62 0.97 -8.38 -0.70
CA ALA A 62 -0.35 -8.44 -0.07
C ALA A 62 -1.17 -9.64 -0.57
N ALA A 63 -1.17 -9.90 -1.88
CA ALA A 63 -1.83 -11.05 -2.46
C ALA A 63 -1.23 -12.38 -1.98
N ALA A 64 0.11 -12.48 -1.95
CA ALA A 64 0.79 -13.66 -1.44
C ALA A 64 0.51 -13.90 0.05
N SER A 65 0.52 -12.84 0.87
CA SER A 65 0.16 -12.93 2.29
C SER A 65 -1.28 -13.39 2.49
N ALA A 66 -2.23 -12.91 1.68
CA ALA A 66 -3.61 -13.36 1.72
C ALA A 66 -3.72 -14.85 1.36
N ALA A 67 -2.99 -15.31 0.33
CA ALA A 67 -2.95 -16.73 -0.04
C ALA A 67 -2.37 -17.60 1.08
N ASP A 68 -1.26 -17.20 1.72
CA ASP A 68 -0.70 -17.88 2.90
C ASP A 68 -1.75 -18.01 4.02
N LEU A 69 -2.45 -16.92 4.32
CA LEU A 69 -3.46 -16.88 5.38
C LEU A 69 -4.63 -17.80 5.06
N LEU A 70 -5.21 -17.68 3.86
CA LEU A 70 -6.36 -18.48 3.42
C LEU A 70 -6.04 -19.98 3.37
N THR A 71 -4.85 -20.33 2.87
CA THR A 71 -4.41 -21.73 2.82
C THR A 71 -4.00 -22.29 4.18
N SER A 72 -3.78 -21.43 5.19
CA SER A 72 -3.51 -21.84 6.57
C SER A 72 -4.78 -22.14 7.37
N VAL A 73 -5.93 -21.53 7.03
CA VAL A 73 -7.18 -21.65 7.81
C VAL A 73 -7.58 -23.10 8.03
N GLY A 74 -7.90 -23.44 9.28
CA GLY A 74 -8.38 -24.76 9.68
C GLY A 74 -7.28 -25.81 9.84
N LYS A 75 -6.02 -25.51 9.53
CA LYS A 75 -4.91 -26.46 9.71
C LYS A 75 -4.46 -26.53 11.16
N ARG A 76 -3.85 -27.66 11.53
CA ARG A 76 -3.29 -27.84 12.88
C ARG A 76 -2.12 -26.87 13.05
N GLU A 77 -2.23 -26.00 14.05
CA GLU A 77 -1.22 -24.99 14.36
C GLU A 77 -0.47 -25.43 15.60
N ARG A 78 0.86 -25.42 15.55
CA ARG A 78 1.73 -25.80 16.68
C ARG A 78 2.21 -24.59 17.46
N ASN A 79 2.19 -23.41 16.84
CA ASN A 79 2.58 -22.18 17.49
C ASN A 79 1.46 -21.68 18.43
N PRO A 80 1.63 -21.72 19.76
CA PRO A 80 0.59 -21.33 20.71
C PRO A 80 0.18 -19.85 20.59
N LEU A 81 1.03 -19.00 20.00
CA LEU A 81 0.71 -17.61 19.74
C LEU A 81 -0.37 -17.47 18.66
N LEU A 82 -0.32 -18.32 17.63
CA LEU A 82 -1.23 -18.29 16.47
C LEU A 82 -2.39 -19.29 16.60
N GLN A 83 -2.24 -20.29 17.47
CA GLN A 83 -3.19 -21.37 17.68
C GLN A 83 -4.49 -20.85 18.32
N SER A 84 -5.63 -21.25 17.77
CA SER A 84 -6.95 -21.03 18.38
C SER A 84 -7.26 -22.11 19.40
N ALA A 85 -8.31 -21.94 20.22
CA ALA A 85 -8.64 -22.88 21.30
C ALA A 85 -8.81 -24.35 20.86
N ASN A 86 -9.18 -24.59 19.60
CA ASN A 86 -9.32 -25.92 19.01
C ASN A 86 -8.00 -26.52 18.47
N GLY A 87 -6.85 -25.92 18.76
CA GLY A 87 -5.55 -26.40 18.32
C GLY A 87 -5.20 -26.10 16.86
N ARG A 88 -6.00 -25.27 16.18
CA ARG A 88 -5.88 -24.98 14.73
C ARG A 88 -5.62 -23.51 14.46
N PHE A 89 -5.13 -23.22 13.26
CA PHE A 89 -5.04 -21.86 12.73
C PHE A 89 -6.46 -21.36 12.43
N GLY A 90 -6.84 -20.28 13.09
CA GLY A 90 -8.19 -19.71 13.03
C GLY A 90 -8.16 -18.20 13.21
N ALA A 91 -9.23 -17.61 13.75
CA ALA A 91 -9.37 -16.16 13.85
C ALA A 91 -8.19 -15.47 14.54
N ARG A 92 -7.65 -16.07 15.61
CA ARG A 92 -6.47 -15.54 16.32
C ARG A 92 -5.23 -15.46 15.42
N GLY A 93 -4.89 -16.57 14.76
CA GLY A 93 -3.77 -16.65 13.85
C GLY A 93 -3.92 -15.70 12.66
N MET A 94 -5.14 -15.61 12.10
CA MET A 94 -5.46 -14.66 11.03
C MET A 94 -5.25 -13.21 11.50
N ALA A 95 -5.76 -12.84 12.67
CA ALA A 95 -5.61 -11.49 13.21
C ALA A 95 -4.13 -11.12 13.40
N ILE A 96 -3.32 -12.03 13.96
CA ILE A 96 -1.89 -11.78 14.20
C ILE A 96 -1.11 -11.69 12.88
N LYS A 97 -1.27 -12.63 11.95
CA LYS A 97 -0.59 -12.55 10.64
C LYS A 97 -0.98 -11.28 9.88
N SER A 98 -2.26 -10.93 9.88
CA SER A 98 -2.75 -9.70 9.24
C SER A 98 -2.20 -8.43 9.91
N ALA A 99 -2.08 -8.41 11.24
CA ALA A 99 -1.47 -7.29 11.96
C ALA A 99 0.01 -7.12 11.61
N ILE A 100 0.76 -8.22 11.45
CA ILE A 100 2.17 -8.18 11.02
C ILE A 100 2.29 -7.62 9.61
N THR A 101 1.55 -8.16 8.64
CA THR A 101 1.57 -7.69 7.25
C THR A 101 1.10 -6.23 7.16
N GLY A 102 -0.01 -5.89 7.80
CA GLY A 102 -0.55 -4.54 7.82
C GLY A 102 0.39 -3.54 8.48
N GLY A 103 1.05 -3.93 9.57
CA GLY A 103 2.09 -3.14 10.24
C GLY A 103 3.28 -2.88 9.31
N ALA A 104 3.78 -3.90 8.63
CA ALA A 104 4.86 -3.75 7.65
C ALA A 104 4.49 -2.78 6.52
N ILE A 105 3.28 -2.89 5.96
CA ILE A 105 2.76 -1.98 4.94
C ILE A 105 2.70 -0.54 5.47
N ALA A 106 2.13 -0.33 6.66
CA ALA A 106 2.02 0.99 7.28
C ALA A 106 3.41 1.60 7.54
N SER A 107 4.36 0.82 8.05
CA SER A 107 5.75 1.26 8.25
C SER A 107 6.41 1.68 6.95
N GLN A 108 6.24 0.93 5.86
CA GLN A 108 6.77 1.31 4.54
C GLN A 108 6.14 2.63 4.06
N MET A 109 4.82 2.80 4.22
CA MET A 109 4.14 4.04 3.83
C MET A 109 4.67 5.24 4.61
N LEU A 110 4.94 5.11 5.91
CA LEU A 110 5.52 6.18 6.72
C LEU A 110 6.98 6.47 6.36
N LEU A 111 7.78 5.42 6.12
CA LEU A 111 9.18 5.54 5.76
C LEU A 111 9.36 6.24 4.41
N LEU A 112 8.62 5.81 3.38
CA LEU A 112 8.73 6.34 2.03
C LEU A 112 8.16 7.74 1.85
N ARG A 113 7.34 8.22 2.81
CA ARG A 113 6.96 9.64 2.88
C ARG A 113 8.15 10.54 3.20
N LYS A 114 9.07 10.07 4.06
CA LYS A 114 10.26 10.82 4.48
C LYS A 114 11.48 10.54 3.61
N ASN A 115 11.59 9.32 3.08
CA ASN A 115 12.72 8.88 2.28
C ASN A 115 12.23 8.13 1.02
N PRO A 116 11.85 8.84 -0.05
CA PRO A 116 11.37 8.21 -1.29
C PRO A 116 12.44 7.38 -2.00
N GLU A 117 13.72 7.69 -1.80
CA GLU A 117 14.86 6.94 -2.35
C GLU A 117 14.98 5.52 -1.78
N ALA A 118 14.26 5.20 -0.70
CA ALA A 118 14.20 3.85 -0.14
C ALA A 118 13.22 2.91 -0.88
N ALA A 119 12.44 3.42 -1.85
CA ALA A 119 11.46 2.64 -2.62
C ALA A 119 12.00 1.35 -3.27
N PRO A 120 13.19 1.33 -3.92
CA PRO A 120 13.70 0.10 -4.53
C PRO A 120 14.04 -0.97 -3.48
N TYR A 121 14.57 -0.60 -2.32
CA TYR A 121 14.86 -1.55 -1.24
C TYR A 121 13.58 -2.14 -0.64
N ALA A 122 12.56 -1.29 -0.44
CA ALA A 122 11.24 -1.75 -0.02
C ALA A 122 10.63 -2.72 -1.05
N ALA A 123 10.83 -2.47 -2.34
CA ALA A 123 10.36 -3.37 -3.39
C ALA A 123 11.05 -4.74 -3.36
N VAL A 124 12.37 -4.78 -3.17
CA VAL A 124 13.12 -6.03 -3.00
C VAL A 124 12.60 -6.81 -1.78
N ALA A 125 12.41 -6.13 -0.65
CA ALA A 125 11.85 -6.75 0.55
C ALA A 125 10.46 -7.35 0.31
N ASN A 126 9.59 -6.63 -0.40
CA ASN A 126 8.25 -7.11 -0.75
C ASN A 126 8.29 -8.37 -1.62
N PHE A 127 9.17 -8.43 -2.61
CA PHE A 127 9.32 -9.64 -3.44
C PHE A 127 9.88 -10.82 -2.65
N ALA A 128 10.86 -10.59 -1.77
CA ALA A 128 11.38 -11.63 -0.89
C ALA A 128 10.28 -12.21 0.02
N LEU A 129 9.49 -11.34 0.66
CA LEU A 129 8.36 -11.75 1.48
C LEU A 129 7.26 -12.45 0.66
N SER A 130 7.02 -11.99 -0.57
CA SER A 130 6.09 -12.65 -1.49
C SER A 130 6.51 -14.10 -1.75
N GLY A 131 7.79 -14.32 -2.05
CA GLY A 131 8.34 -15.67 -2.26
C GLY A 131 8.14 -16.56 -1.04
N LEU A 132 8.37 -16.03 0.17
CA LEU A 132 8.13 -16.77 1.42
C LEU A 132 6.65 -17.12 1.61
N PHE A 133 5.75 -16.15 1.50
CA PHE A 133 4.32 -16.38 1.68
C PHE A 133 3.76 -17.34 0.63
N THR A 134 4.16 -17.19 -0.64
CA THR A 134 3.77 -18.12 -1.70
C THR A 134 4.30 -19.52 -1.45
N SER A 135 5.54 -19.66 -0.97
CA SER A 135 6.12 -20.98 -0.65
C SER A 135 5.32 -21.68 0.45
N VAL A 136 4.96 -20.96 1.52
CA VAL A 136 4.10 -21.50 2.59
C VAL A 136 2.71 -21.82 2.06
N ALA A 137 2.13 -20.97 1.22
CA ALA A 137 0.82 -21.22 0.62
C ALA A 137 0.81 -22.48 -0.25
N VAL A 138 1.83 -22.67 -1.08
CA VAL A 138 1.99 -23.88 -1.92
C VAL A 138 2.20 -25.13 -1.06
N HIS A 139 3.08 -25.06 -0.05
CA HIS A 139 3.26 -26.16 0.91
C HIS A 139 1.93 -26.52 1.59
N ASN A 140 1.17 -25.50 1.96
CA ASN A 140 -0.14 -25.65 2.53
C ASN A 140 -1.13 -26.32 1.56
N LEU A 141 -1.18 -25.92 0.29
CA LEU A 141 -2.07 -26.55 -0.69
C LEU A 141 -1.76 -28.06 -0.86
N GLY A 142 -0.48 -28.44 -0.82
CA GLY A 142 -0.06 -29.85 -0.84
C GLY A 142 -0.51 -30.66 0.38
N ASN A 143 -0.69 -30.00 1.53
CA ASN A 143 -1.16 -30.60 2.78
C ASN A 143 -2.68 -30.44 2.98
N GLY A 144 -3.46 -30.58 1.90
CA GLY A 144 -4.88 -30.24 1.82
C GLY A 144 -5.75 -30.73 3.00
N PRO A 145 -6.83 -30.00 3.33
CA PRO A 145 -7.67 -30.33 4.49
C PRO A 145 -8.35 -31.69 4.34
N LYS A 146 -8.23 -32.54 5.37
CA LYS A 146 -9.28 -33.53 5.67
C LYS A 146 -10.49 -32.72 6.14
N THR A 147 -11.54 -32.62 5.32
CA THR A 147 -12.79 -31.84 5.51
C THR A 147 -13.35 -31.98 6.95
N PRO A 148 -13.97 -30.94 7.55
CA PRO A 148 -15.37 -30.62 7.23
C PRO A 148 -15.81 -29.14 7.30
N ALA A 149 -16.94 -28.90 6.62
CA ALA A 149 -17.93 -27.81 6.71
C ALA A 149 -17.51 -26.38 6.33
N ALA A 150 -18.17 -25.88 5.27
CA ALA A 150 -18.16 -24.48 4.84
C ALA A 150 -18.64 -23.55 5.95
N THR A 151 -17.85 -22.52 6.26
CA THR A 151 -18.28 -21.38 7.07
C THR A 151 -18.64 -20.21 6.14
N PRO A 152 -19.84 -19.61 6.27
CA PRO A 152 -20.43 -18.73 5.26
C PRO A 152 -19.95 -17.27 5.35
N VAL A 153 -18.65 -17.03 5.51
CA VAL A 153 -18.14 -15.64 5.46
C VAL A 153 -18.05 -15.13 4.02
N ALA A 154 -17.88 -16.03 3.05
CA ALA A 154 -17.93 -15.69 1.63
C ALA A 154 -19.34 -15.32 1.13
N ALA A 155 -20.40 -15.74 1.84
CA ALA A 155 -21.78 -15.41 1.47
C ALA A 155 -22.18 -13.97 1.89
N ALA A 156 -21.54 -13.41 2.92
CA ALA A 156 -21.86 -12.07 3.41
C ALA A 156 -21.40 -10.95 2.45
N VAL A 157 -20.28 -11.16 1.73
CA VAL A 157 -19.77 -10.15 0.77
C VAL A 157 -20.51 -10.20 -0.58
N ALA A 158 -21.14 -11.33 -0.91
CA ALA A 158 -21.96 -11.46 -2.12
C ALA A 158 -23.40 -10.95 -1.95
N ALA A 159 -23.88 -10.79 -0.70
CA ALA A 159 -25.25 -10.38 -0.40
C ALA A 159 -25.45 -8.85 -0.31
N GLU A 160 -24.38 -8.06 -0.21
CA GLU A 160 -24.45 -6.58 -0.19
C GLU A 160 -24.33 -5.92 -1.58
N ALA A 161 -24.21 -6.72 -2.64
CA ALA A 161 -24.12 -6.24 -4.02
C ALA A 161 -25.41 -6.47 -4.84
N LYS A 162 -26.57 -6.53 -4.18
CA LYS A 162 -27.87 -6.66 -4.85
C LYS A 162 -28.91 -5.71 -4.31
#